data_AF-A0A151SY00-F1
#
_entry.id   AF-A0A151SY00-F1
#
_cell.length_a   1.000
_cell.length_b   1.000
_cell.length_c   1.000
_cell.angle_alpha   90.00
_cell.angle_beta   90.00
_cell.angle_gamma   90.00
#
_symmetry.space_group_name_H-M   'P 1'
#
loop_
_entity.id
_entity.type
_entity.pdbx_description
1 polymer ?
#
loop_
_entity_poly.entity_id
_entity_poly.type
_entity_poly.pdbx_seq_one_letter_code
_entity_poly.pdbx_strand_id
1 'polypeptide(L)' 'RAKVHWMRDGDTNSKFFHVVDSTRKSLNKIFVLEGDDDIIKDSQERLCEVADSYFNKLFTSSSTEYKGVI' A
#
# COMPACT_ATOMS: atom_id res chain seq x y z
N ARG A 1 -0.19 -39.74 -2.78
CA ARG A 1 -1.49 -39.32 -3.38
C ARG A 1 -1.67 -37.80 -3.36
N ALA A 2 -1.42 -37.10 -2.24
CA ALA A 2 -1.51 -35.62 -2.18
C ALA A 2 -0.60 -34.87 -3.17
N LYS A 3 0.65 -35.33 -3.37
CA LYS A 3 1.64 -34.68 -4.25
C LYS A 3 1.27 -34.68 -5.74
N VAL A 4 0.51 -35.68 -6.20
CA VAL A 4 0.04 -35.79 -7.60
C VAL A 4 -1.19 -34.91 -7.83
N HIS A 5 -2.04 -34.77 -6.81
CA HIS A 5 -3.22 -33.91 -6.85
C HIS A 5 -2.81 -32.44 -6.94
N TRP A 6 -1.80 -32.00 -6.18
CA TRP A 6 -1.26 -30.63 -6.26
C TRP A 6 -0.62 -30.28 -7.60
N MET A 7 -0.02 -31.25 -8.30
CA MET A 7 0.59 -31.00 -9.61
C MET A 7 -0.46 -30.90 -10.73
N ARG A 8 -1.63 -31.52 -10.53
CA ARG A 8 -2.76 -31.49 -11.48
C ARG A 8 -3.75 -30.35 -11.19
N ASP A 9 -3.96 -30.02 -9.92
CA ASP A 9 -4.84 -28.95 -9.46
C ASP A 9 -4.07 -27.65 -9.11
N GLY A 10 -2.75 -27.65 -9.32
CA GLY A 10 -1.85 -26.52 -9.00
C GLY A 10 -2.15 -25.25 -9.78
N ASP A 11 -2.91 -25.34 -10.87
CA ASP A 11 -3.41 -24.20 -11.64
C ASP A 11 -4.83 -23.78 -11.21
N THR A 12 -5.52 -24.62 -10.43
CA THR A 12 -6.93 -24.45 -10.03
C THR A 12 -7.11 -23.85 -8.64
N ASN A 13 -6.02 -23.51 -7.94
CA ASN A 13 -6.10 -22.73 -6.71
C ASN A 13 -6.21 -21.21 -6.95
N SER A 14 -6.29 -20.77 -8.22
CA SER A 14 -6.46 -19.36 -8.57
C SER A 14 -7.69 -18.73 -7.94
N LYS A 15 -8.83 -19.44 -7.84
CA LYS A 15 -10.04 -18.88 -7.22
C LYS A 15 -9.86 -18.53 -5.74
N PHE A 16 -9.26 -19.44 -4.96
CA PHE A 16 -8.98 -19.19 -3.55
C PHE A 16 -8.02 -18.02 -3.39
N PHE A 17 -6.92 -18.00 -4.16
CA PHE A 17 -5.95 -16.91 -4.11
C PHE A 17 -6.55 -15.56 -4.52
N HIS A 18 -7.35 -15.51 -5.59
CA HIS A 18 -8.01 -14.29 -6.02
C HIS A 18 -9.05 -13.79 -5.02
N VAL A 19 -9.80 -14.70 -4.37
CA VAL A 19 -10.74 -14.32 -3.31
C VAL A 19 -10.00 -13.77 -2.10
N VAL A 20 -8.94 -14.43 -1.65
CA VAL A 20 -8.11 -13.96 -0.54
C VAL A 20 -7.46 -12.61 -0.85
N ASP A 21 -6.89 -12.45 -2.04
CA ASP A 21 -6.25 -11.20 -2.46
C ASP A 21 -7.27 -10.06 -2.63
N SER A 22 -8.44 -10.33 -3.21
CA SER A 22 -9.53 -9.35 -3.31
C SER A 22 -10.06 -8.93 -1.95
N THR A 23 -10.21 -9.88 -1.03
CA THR A 23 -10.62 -9.62 0.36
C THR A 23 -9.60 -8.72 1.04
N ARG A 24 -8.30 -9.07 0.93
CA ARG A 24 -7.21 -8.26 1.47
C ARG A 24 -7.15 -6.88 0.84
N LYS A 25 -7.32 -6.77 -0.48
CA LYS A 25 -7.38 -5.49 -1.20
C LYS A 25 -8.53 -4.61 -0.72
N SER A 26 -9.70 -5.20 -0.44
CA SER A 26 -10.85 -4.48 0.11
C SER A 26 -10.58 -3.98 1.53
N LEU A 27 -10.04 -4.86 2.40
CA LEU A 27 -9.72 -4.52 3.79
C LEU A 27 -8.62 -3.46 3.91
N ASN A 28 -7.61 -3.52 3.04
CA ASN A 28 -6.48 -2.60 3.04
C ASN A 28 -6.73 -1.36 2.19
N LYS A 29 -7.93 -1.19 1.62
CA LYS A 29 -8.26 0.01 0.86
C LYS A 29 -8.41 1.17 1.83
N ILE A 30 -7.58 2.18 1.64
CA ILE A 30 -7.71 3.46 2.34
C ILE A 30 -8.87 4.22 1.68
N PHE A 31 -9.90 4.52 2.45
CA PHE A 31 -11.08 5.27 1.98
C PHE A 31 -10.99 6.76 2.32
N VAL A 32 -10.26 7.10 3.38
CA VAL A 32 -10.22 8.45 3.94
C VAL A 32 -8.82 8.72 4.47
N LEU A 33 -8.30 9.90 4.17
CA LEU A 33 -7.09 10.46 4.77
C LEU A 33 -7.36 11.90 5.21
N GLU A 34 -6.74 12.30 6.32
CA GLU A 34 -6.73 13.67 6.80
C GLU A 34 -5.41 14.32 6.38
N GLY A 35 -5.50 15.45 5.67
CA GLY A 35 -4.33 16.22 5.23
C GLY A 35 -3.83 17.17 6.31
N ASP A 36 -2.67 17.79 6.06
CA ASP A 36 -2.08 18.85 6.92
C ASP A 36 -3.00 20.09 7.06
N ASP A 37 -4.07 20.19 6.26
CA ASP A 37 -5.09 21.24 6.30
C ASP A 37 -6.28 20.92 7.24
N ASP A 38 -6.20 19.83 8.01
CA ASP A 38 -7.29 19.26 8.83
C ASP A 38 -8.56 18.93 8.01
N ILE A 39 -8.42 18.77 6.68
CA ILE A 39 -9.52 18.42 5.79
C ILE A 39 -9.49 16.93 5.47
N ILE A 40 -10.59 16.28 5.79
CA ILE A 40 -10.88 14.89 5.41
C ILE A 40 -11.03 14.80 3.89
N LYS A 41 -10.20 13.96 3.26
CA LYS A 41 -10.25 13.65 1.83
C LYS A 41 -10.74 12.22 1.63
N ASP A 42 -11.75 12.03 0.79
CA ASP A 42 -12.42 10.76 0.55
C ASP A 42 -12.41 10.31 -0.94
N SER A 43 -11.99 11.19 -1.85
CA SER A 43 -11.84 10.85 -3.27
C SER A 43 -10.45 10.30 -3.59
N GLN A 44 -10.36 9.35 -4.52
CA GLN A 44 -9.09 8.68 -4.87
C GLN A 44 -7.99 9.67 -5.28
N GLU A 45 -8.33 10.70 -6.05
CA GLU A 45 -7.39 11.75 -6.47
C GLU A 45 -6.82 12.49 -5.27
N ARG A 46 -7.68 12.89 -4.32
CA ARG A 46 -7.25 13.61 -3.12
C ARG A 46 -6.46 12.73 -2.16
N LEU A 47 -6.80 11.44 -2.05
CA LEU A 47 -6.01 10.47 -1.28
C LEU A 47 -4.58 10.36 -1.84
N CYS A 48 -4.43 10.31 -3.17
CA CYS A 48 -3.12 10.30 -3.82
C CYS A 48 -2.35 11.61 -3.56
N GLU A 49 -2.99 12.77 -3.69
CA GLU A 49 -2.36 14.07 -3.40
C GLU A 49 -1.82 14.15 -1.96
N VAL A 50 -2.61 13.71 -0.98
CA VAL A 50 -2.19 13.71 0.44
C VAL A 50 -1.01 12.76 0.65
N ALA A 51 -1.07 11.55 0.09
CA ALA A 51 0.01 10.58 0.20
C ALA A 51 1.30 11.07 -0.46
N ASP A 52 1.21 11.63 -1.66
CA ASP A 52 2.34 12.18 -2.40
C ASP A 52 2.98 13.34 -1.62
N SER A 53 2.17 14.28 -1.12
CA SER A 53 2.66 15.40 -0.31
C SER A 53 3.36 14.93 0.96
N TYR A 54 2.74 13.99 1.68
CA TYR A 54 3.29 13.41 2.91
C TYR A 54 4.65 12.74 2.67
N PHE A 55 4.75 11.84 1.68
CA PHE A 55 5.99 11.12 1.41
C PHE A 55 7.07 12.03 0.82
N ASN A 56 6.71 12.99 -0.03
CA ASN A 56 7.67 14.00 -0.50
C ASN A 56 8.26 14.78 0.66
N LYS A 57 7.43 15.24 1.61
CA LYS A 57 7.92 15.92 2.83
C LYS A 57 8.80 15.01 3.67
N LEU A 58 8.38 13.77 3.93
CA LEU A 58 9.09 12.79 4.74
C LEU A 58 10.48 12.44 4.18
N PHE A 59 10.59 12.26 2.86
CA PHE A 59 11.85 11.86 2.21
C PHE A 59 12.69 13.04 1.71
N THR A 60 12.14 14.26 1.68
CA THR A 60 12.90 15.48 1.36
C THR A 60 13.43 16.16 2.63
N SER A 61 12.83 15.91 3.79
CA SER A 61 13.30 16.46 5.07
C SER A 61 14.47 15.66 5.67
N SER A 62 15.65 15.75 5.05
CA SER A 62 16.86 16.28 5.70
C SER A 62 18.02 16.23 4.70
N SER A 63 18.35 17.40 4.13
CA SER A 63 19.76 17.72 3.93
C SER A 63 20.37 17.89 5.33
N THR A 64 20.65 16.79 6.01
CA THR A 64 21.59 16.83 7.13
C THR A 64 22.93 17.19 6.53
N GLU A 65 23.26 18.47 6.61
CA GLU A 65 24.62 18.96 6.44
C GLU A 65 25.49 18.13 7.41
N TYR A 66 26.19 17.13 6.87
CA TYR A 66 27.09 16.30 7.64
C TYR A 66 28.29 17.19 8.01
N LYS A 67 28.19 17.91 9.13
CA LYS A 67 29.34 18.59 9.72
C LYS A 67 30.23 17.52 10.31
N GLY A 68 31.14 17.01 9.49
CA GLY A 68 32.20 16.11 9.92
C GLY A 68 32.90 16.71 11.13
N VAL A 69 33.00 15.91 12.19
CA VAL A 69 33.78 16.27 13.37
C VAL A 69 35.24 16.19 12.97
N ILE A 70 35.92 17.34 12.95
CA ILE A 70 37.38 17.45 12.86
C ILE A 70 37.95 17.30 14.27
#